data_AF-A0A968W1K7-F1
#
_entry.id   AF-A0A968W1K7-F1
#
_cell.length_a   1.000
_cell.length_b   1.000
_cell.length_c   1.000
_cell.angle_alpha   90.00
_cell.angle_beta   90.00
_cell.angle_gamma   90.00
#
_symmetry.space_group_name_H-M   'P 1'
#
loop_
_entity.id
_entity.type
_entity.pdbx_description
1 polymer ?
#
loop_
_entity_poly.entity_id
_entity_poly.type
_entity_poly.pdbx_seq_one_letter_code
_entity_poly.pdbx_strand_id
1 'polypeptide(L)'
;MAEHANNKDSVAKYQAFLALIGETSQQRVIELYNQYKGSFMGYLLGLQIPRPMPDLKSQSPQEPDSAIWQRSFAYYRSHYFDGFPLDNDYVLCSEDYAIRIESYVNRGLGTNADTIKKYLMILLDSTESNANVFRFTLSKVFAIYSAGNTQAYNNVYVFLAQKYYLNNRAPWVNQQYILQLKESLEQKKQDGS
;
A
#
# COMPACT_ATOMS: atom_id res chain seq x y z
N MET A 1 -28.86 46.08 -13.71
CA MET A 1 -27.84 45.04 -13.96
C MET A 1 -26.84 45.02 -12.81
N ALA A 2 -27.18 44.37 -11.70
CA ALA A 2 -26.26 44.25 -10.55
C ALA A 2 -26.60 42.99 -9.76
N GLU A 3 -26.10 41.83 -10.18
CA GLU A 3 -26.31 40.59 -9.41
C GLU A 3 -25.18 39.56 -9.63
N HIS A 4 -23.91 40.01 -9.54
CA HIS A 4 -22.75 39.09 -9.54
C HIS A 4 -21.73 39.33 -8.42
N ALA A 5 -22.01 40.24 -7.48
CA ALA A 5 -21.07 40.58 -6.40
C ALA A 5 -21.18 39.65 -5.15
N ASN A 6 -22.22 38.84 -5.01
CA ASN A 6 -22.55 38.12 -3.77
C ASN A 6 -22.24 36.60 -3.78
N ASN A 7 -21.65 36.07 -4.86
CA ASN A 7 -21.44 34.63 -5.01
C ASN A 7 -20.15 34.13 -4.30
N LYS A 8 -19.13 34.99 -4.15
CA LYS A 8 -17.88 34.59 -3.46
C LYS A 8 -18.05 34.44 -1.95
N ASP A 9 -18.84 35.30 -1.31
CA ASP A 9 -19.05 35.28 0.14
C ASP A 9 -19.97 34.11 0.57
N SER A 10 -21.00 33.80 -0.23
CA SER A 10 -21.82 32.60 -0.01
C SER A 10 -21.01 31.30 -0.21
N VAL A 11 -20.22 31.20 -1.28
CA VAL A 11 -19.34 30.04 -1.50
C VAL A 11 -18.35 29.84 -0.36
N ALA A 12 -17.72 30.91 0.14
CA ALA A 12 -16.80 30.85 1.27
C ALA A 12 -17.49 30.34 2.55
N LYS A 13 -18.73 30.79 2.83
CA LYS A 13 -19.53 30.32 3.97
C LYS A 13 -19.88 28.84 3.83
N TYR A 14 -20.28 28.38 2.64
CA TYR A 14 -20.54 26.96 2.39
C TYR A 14 -19.26 26.11 2.54
N GLN A 15 -18.11 26.58 2.05
CA GLN A 15 -16.83 25.89 2.23
C GLN A 15 -16.43 25.77 3.70
N ALA A 16 -16.60 26.85 4.48
CA ALA A 16 -16.35 26.82 5.93
C ALA A 16 -17.28 25.85 6.66
N PHE A 17 -18.57 25.79 6.26
CA PHE A 17 -19.53 24.84 6.81
C PHE A 17 -19.17 23.38 6.49
N LEU A 18 -18.77 23.09 5.25
CA LEU A 18 -18.31 21.75 4.87
C LEU A 18 -17.04 21.34 5.62
N ALA A 19 -16.10 22.27 5.82
CA ALA A 19 -14.90 22.02 6.61
C ALA A 19 -15.25 21.67 8.07
N LEU A 20 -16.16 22.42 8.69
CA LEU A 20 -16.62 22.16 10.06
C LEU A 20 -17.30 20.79 10.21
N ILE A 21 -18.18 20.42 9.25
CA ILE A 21 -18.78 19.08 9.22
C ILE A 21 -17.69 18.02 9.08
N GLY A 22 -16.72 18.24 8.20
CA GLY A 22 -15.58 17.34 8.00
C GLY A 22 -14.80 17.09 9.28
N GLU A 23 -14.43 18.17 9.99
CA GLU A 23 -13.70 18.09 11.27
C GLU A 23 -14.52 17.36 12.34
N THR A 24 -15.80 17.69 12.49
CA THR A 24 -16.70 17.05 13.46
C THR A 24 -16.87 15.56 13.16
N SER A 25 -17.03 15.20 11.89
CA SER A 25 -17.13 13.81 11.44
C SER A 25 -15.86 13.02 11.74
N GLN A 26 -14.69 13.59 11.48
CA GLN A 26 -13.40 12.95 11.79
C GLN A 26 -13.20 12.74 13.28
N GLN A 27 -13.51 13.74 14.11
CA GLN A 27 -13.46 13.59 15.57
C GLN A 27 -14.36 12.46 16.03
N ARG A 28 -15.58 12.37 15.47
CA ARG A 28 -16.51 11.29 15.80
C ARG A 28 -15.98 9.91 15.40
N VAL A 29 -15.36 9.78 14.23
CA VAL A 29 -14.71 8.52 13.80
C VAL A 29 -13.59 8.13 14.75
N ILE A 30 -12.76 9.08 15.19
CA ILE A 30 -11.65 8.84 16.12
C ILE A 30 -12.19 8.40 17.50
N GLU A 31 -13.23 9.05 18.02
CA GLU A 31 -13.89 8.63 19.26
C GLU A 31 -14.40 7.20 19.18
N LEU A 32 -15.14 6.88 18.12
CA LEU A 32 -15.68 5.53 17.91
C LEU A 32 -14.56 4.50 17.72
N TYR A 33 -13.51 4.84 16.99
CA TYR A 33 -12.32 3.99 16.85
C TYR A 33 -11.73 3.64 18.22
N ASN A 34 -11.54 4.64 19.09
CA ASN A 34 -10.99 4.43 20.42
C ASN A 34 -11.94 3.61 21.31
N GLN A 35 -13.26 3.84 21.21
CA GLN A 35 -14.28 3.10 21.94
C GLN A 35 -14.33 1.61 21.54
N TYR A 36 -14.22 1.32 20.25
CA TYR A 36 -14.36 -0.03 19.69
C TYR A 36 -13.00 -0.67 19.34
N LYS A 37 -11.91 -0.17 19.90
CA LYS A 37 -10.54 -0.62 19.61
C LYS A 37 -10.40 -2.14 19.80
N GLY A 38 -9.82 -2.81 18.81
CA GLY A 38 -9.62 -4.26 18.80
C GLY A 38 -10.81 -5.09 18.31
N SER A 39 -12.00 -4.50 18.14
CA SER A 39 -13.12 -5.13 17.45
C SER A 39 -13.04 -4.92 15.95
N PHE A 40 -13.75 -5.74 15.17
CA PHE A 40 -13.90 -5.56 13.71
C PHE A 40 -14.34 -4.13 13.34
N MET A 41 -15.30 -3.56 14.09
CA MET A 41 -15.77 -2.19 13.86
C MET A 41 -14.68 -1.15 14.12
N GLY A 42 -13.91 -1.31 15.20
CA GLY A 42 -12.75 -0.46 15.45
C GLY A 42 -11.74 -0.52 14.31
N TYR A 43 -11.48 -1.70 13.74
CA TYR A 43 -10.60 -1.82 12.57
C TYR A 43 -11.14 -1.09 11.35
N LEU A 44 -12.42 -1.28 11.00
CA LEU A 44 -13.05 -0.59 9.87
C LEU A 44 -12.99 0.94 10.02
N LEU A 45 -13.23 1.45 11.22
CA LEU A 45 -13.12 2.88 11.53
C LEU A 45 -11.68 3.38 11.41
N GLY A 46 -10.70 2.57 11.83
CA GLY A 46 -9.27 2.89 11.72
C GLY A 46 -8.76 3.06 10.28
N LEU A 47 -9.42 2.40 9.31
CA LEU A 47 -9.15 2.57 7.88
C LEU A 47 -9.60 3.93 7.35
N GLN A 48 -10.59 4.56 8.01
CA GLN A 48 -11.14 5.85 7.62
C GLN A 48 -10.37 7.03 8.24
N ILE A 49 -9.55 6.79 9.26
CA ILE A 49 -8.74 7.83 9.89
C ILE A 49 -7.65 8.27 8.89
N PRO A 50 -7.67 9.53 8.44
CA PRO A 50 -6.65 10.03 7.52
C PRO A 50 -5.29 10.04 8.22
N ARG A 51 -4.27 9.53 7.53
CA ARG A 51 -2.87 9.62 7.96
C ARG A 51 -2.17 10.58 7.03
N PRO A 52 -2.17 11.90 7.34
CA PRO A 52 -1.53 12.88 6.47
C PRO A 52 -0.04 12.61 6.41
N MET A 53 0.51 12.79 5.22
CA MET A 53 1.96 12.80 5.02
C MET A 53 2.59 13.87 5.91
N PRO A 54 3.60 13.54 6.74
CA PRO A 54 4.31 14.56 7.49
C PRO A 54 5.00 15.54 6.54
N ASP A 55 4.98 16.82 6.89
CA ASP A 55 5.70 17.86 6.15
C ASP A 55 7.22 17.69 6.36
N LEU A 56 7.85 16.99 5.41
CA LEU A 56 9.28 16.74 5.44
C LEU A 56 10.01 18.02 5.05
N LYS A 57 10.42 18.78 6.08
CA LYS A 57 11.20 20.00 5.89
C LYS A 57 12.56 19.72 5.24
N SER A 58 13.08 20.75 4.58
CA SER A 58 14.46 20.78 4.09
C SER A 58 15.43 20.56 5.26
N GLN A 59 16.41 19.68 5.05
CA GLN A 59 17.47 19.37 6.02
C GLN A 59 18.64 20.35 5.92
N SER A 60 18.73 21.13 4.84
CA SER A 60 19.79 22.10 4.63
C SER A 60 19.34 23.25 3.72
N PRO A 61 19.78 24.50 3.95
CA PRO A 61 19.44 25.64 3.09
C PRO A 61 19.76 25.46 1.60
N GLN A 62 20.66 24.54 1.25
CA GLN A 62 21.09 24.25 -0.13
C GLN A 62 20.53 22.91 -0.67
N GLU A 63 19.62 22.26 0.05
CA GLU A 63 19.05 21.01 -0.42
C GLU A 63 18.17 21.26 -1.66
N PRO A 64 18.38 20.52 -2.77
CA PRO A 64 17.54 20.66 -3.94
C PRO A 64 16.13 20.11 -3.67
N ASP A 65 15.11 20.75 -4.24
CA ASP A 65 13.70 20.32 -4.11
C ASP A 65 13.49 18.85 -4.53
N SER A 66 14.30 18.35 -5.46
CA SER A 66 14.27 16.96 -5.90
C SER A 66 14.64 15.97 -4.79
N ALA A 67 15.54 16.33 -3.87
CA ALA A 67 15.90 15.49 -2.74
C ALA A 67 14.77 15.44 -1.70
N ILE A 68 14.12 16.58 -1.43
CA ILE A 68 12.92 16.64 -0.58
C ILE A 68 11.82 15.76 -1.17
N TRP A 69 11.56 15.87 -2.47
CA TRP A 69 10.56 15.06 -3.16
C TRP A 69 10.85 13.56 -3.09
N GLN A 70 12.11 13.15 -3.29
CA GLN A 70 12.52 11.75 -3.17
C GLN A 70 12.31 11.20 -1.76
N ARG A 71 12.64 11.98 -0.72
CA ARG A 71 12.40 11.62 0.69
C ARG A 71 10.90 11.47 0.96
N SER A 72 10.09 12.39 0.47
CA SER A 72 8.64 12.32 0.59
C SER A 72 8.07 11.07 -0.07
N PHE A 73 8.54 10.73 -1.27
CA PHE A 73 8.08 9.54 -1.97
C PHE A 73 8.53 8.24 -1.29
N ALA A 74 9.75 8.22 -0.73
CA ALA A 74 10.26 7.07 0.02
C ALA A 74 9.46 6.83 1.32
N TYR A 75 9.12 7.90 2.03
CA TYR A 75 8.25 7.82 3.21
C TYR A 75 6.86 7.32 2.81
N TYR A 76 6.25 7.91 1.78
CA TYR A 76 4.94 7.48 1.28
C TYR A 76 4.89 5.98 0.98
N ARG A 77 5.91 5.45 0.29
CA ARG A 77 5.98 4.02 -0.01
C ARG A 77 6.09 3.17 1.26
N SER A 78 7.00 3.51 2.16
CA SER A 78 7.22 2.74 3.40
C SER A 78 6.02 2.77 4.36
N HIS A 79 5.26 3.85 4.37
CA HIS A 79 4.14 4.06 5.29
C HIS A 79 2.77 3.93 4.59
N TYR A 80 2.71 3.36 3.38
CA TYR A 80 1.46 3.25 2.61
C TYR A 80 0.39 2.42 3.34
N PHE A 81 0.82 1.38 4.03
CA PHE A 81 -0.03 0.50 4.83
C PHE A 81 0.04 0.81 6.33
N ASP A 82 0.58 1.96 6.72
CA ASP A 82 0.48 2.41 8.12
C ASP A 82 -0.98 2.39 8.54
N GLY A 83 -1.24 1.97 9.77
CA GLY A 83 -2.57 1.85 10.38
C GLY A 83 -3.55 0.93 9.66
N PHE A 84 -3.08 0.12 8.70
CA PHE A 84 -3.81 -1.05 8.23
C PHE A 84 -3.54 -2.21 9.22
N PRO A 85 -4.57 -2.94 9.67
CA PRO A 85 -4.41 -3.99 10.68
C PRO A 85 -3.89 -5.29 10.05
N LEU A 86 -2.63 -5.27 9.60
CA LEU A 86 -1.97 -6.39 8.93
C LEU A 86 -1.68 -7.58 9.86
N ASP A 87 -1.81 -7.37 11.16
CA ASP A 87 -1.71 -8.38 12.21
C ASP A 87 -3.01 -9.17 12.43
N ASN A 88 -4.13 -8.75 11.84
CA ASN A 88 -5.44 -9.34 12.08
C ASN A 88 -6.12 -9.86 10.81
N ASP A 89 -6.69 -11.07 10.89
CA ASP A 89 -7.41 -11.73 9.80
C ASP A 89 -8.59 -10.91 9.25
N TYR A 90 -9.18 -10.02 10.05
CA TYR A 90 -10.26 -9.13 9.64
C TYR A 90 -9.93 -8.28 8.40
N VAL A 91 -8.65 -7.98 8.18
CA VAL A 91 -8.21 -7.26 6.98
C VAL A 91 -8.55 -8.00 5.70
N LEU A 92 -8.58 -9.33 5.74
CA LEU A 92 -8.89 -10.19 4.59
C LEU A 92 -10.36 -10.16 4.21
N CYS A 93 -11.24 -9.78 5.13
CA CYS A 93 -12.66 -9.57 4.85
C CYS A 93 -12.91 -8.24 4.13
N SER A 94 -11.93 -7.33 4.11
CA SER A 94 -12.08 -6.02 3.47
C SER A 94 -11.66 -6.09 2.01
N GLU A 95 -12.60 -5.87 1.09
CA GLU A 95 -12.33 -5.76 -0.35
C GLU A 95 -11.30 -4.65 -0.66
N ASP A 96 -11.30 -3.60 0.15
CA ASP A 96 -10.36 -2.47 0.05
C ASP A 96 -8.90 -2.92 0.19
N TYR A 97 -8.60 -4.00 0.91
CA TYR A 97 -7.22 -4.47 1.07
C TYR A 97 -6.61 -4.94 -0.25
N ALA A 98 -7.35 -5.74 -1.02
CA ALA A 98 -6.88 -6.21 -2.33
C ALA A 98 -6.69 -5.05 -3.31
N ILE A 99 -7.64 -4.11 -3.33
CA ILE A 99 -7.62 -2.92 -4.19
C ILE A 99 -6.43 -2.02 -3.83
N ARG A 100 -6.11 -1.90 -2.54
CA ARG A 100 -4.93 -1.14 -2.06
C ARG A 100 -3.62 -1.78 -2.46
N ILE A 101 -3.49 -3.11 -2.36
CA ILE A 101 -2.29 -3.81 -2.85
C ILE A 101 -2.09 -3.54 -4.34
N GLU A 102 -3.15 -3.64 -5.14
CA GLU A 102 -3.08 -3.35 -6.58
C GLU A 102 -2.71 -1.89 -6.85
N SER A 103 -3.32 -0.95 -6.13
CA SER A 103 -3.03 0.48 -6.25
C SER A 103 -1.60 0.80 -5.85
N TYR A 104 -1.10 0.16 -4.78
CA TYR A 104 0.26 0.31 -4.31
C TYR A 104 1.28 -0.18 -5.33
N VAL A 105 1.06 -1.38 -5.90
CA VAL A 105 1.92 -1.94 -6.95
C VAL A 105 1.91 -1.06 -8.20
N ASN A 106 0.73 -0.67 -8.68
CA ASN A 106 0.58 0.03 -9.96
C ASN A 106 0.99 1.50 -9.91
N ARG A 107 0.75 2.19 -8.78
CA ARG A 107 0.97 3.65 -8.66
C ARG A 107 1.99 4.02 -7.61
N GLY A 108 2.12 3.24 -6.54
CA GLY A 108 2.99 3.55 -5.40
C GLY A 108 4.46 3.18 -5.62
N LEU A 109 4.74 2.05 -6.27
CA LEU A 109 6.12 1.53 -6.32
C LEU A 109 6.98 2.09 -7.48
N GLY A 110 6.36 2.53 -8.57
CA GLY A 110 7.05 2.99 -9.78
C GLY A 110 7.56 1.83 -10.64
N THR A 111 8.56 2.07 -11.50
CA THR A 111 9.01 1.11 -12.53
C THR A 111 10.33 0.40 -12.23
N ASN A 112 11.11 0.91 -11.28
CA ASN A 112 12.43 0.35 -10.96
C ASN A 112 12.29 -0.96 -10.16
N ALA A 113 12.84 -2.05 -10.68
CA ALA A 113 12.71 -3.38 -10.09
C ALA A 113 13.29 -3.48 -8.67
N ASP A 114 14.45 -2.87 -8.40
CA ASP A 114 15.10 -2.95 -7.08
C ASP A 114 14.34 -2.14 -6.04
N THR A 115 13.80 -0.99 -6.46
CA THR A 115 12.89 -0.18 -5.66
C THR A 115 11.65 -0.99 -5.31
N ILE A 116 11.00 -1.62 -6.30
CA ILE A 116 9.84 -2.49 -6.09
C ILE A 116 10.17 -3.59 -5.08
N LYS A 117 11.26 -4.37 -5.29
CA LYS A 117 11.67 -5.46 -4.39
C LYS A 117 11.84 -4.98 -2.95
N LYS A 118 12.52 -3.85 -2.74
CA LYS A 118 12.74 -3.26 -1.40
C LYS A 118 11.42 -3.00 -0.68
N TYR A 119 10.47 -2.34 -1.34
CA TYR A 119 9.22 -1.94 -0.70
C TYR A 119 8.21 -3.09 -0.57
N LEU A 120 8.25 -4.08 -1.47
CA LEU A 120 7.49 -5.32 -1.30
C LEU A 120 8.00 -6.13 -0.12
N MET A 121 9.32 -6.16 0.12
CA MET A 121 9.86 -6.77 1.34
C MET A 121 9.31 -6.07 2.58
N ILE A 122 9.36 -4.73 2.65
CA ILE A 122 8.80 -3.98 3.79
C ILE A 122 7.33 -4.33 4.03
N LEU A 123 6.52 -4.39 2.96
CA LEU A 123 5.12 -4.82 3.05
C LEU A 123 4.99 -6.25 3.58
N LEU A 124 5.71 -7.21 2.99
CA LEU A 124 5.61 -8.62 3.39
C LEU A 124 6.11 -8.83 4.83
N ASP A 125 7.20 -8.18 5.22
CA ASP A 125 7.76 -8.21 6.56
C ASP A 125 6.74 -7.68 7.59
N SER A 126 5.97 -6.63 7.24
CA SER A 126 4.90 -6.10 8.10
C SER A 126 3.70 -7.04 8.28
N THR A 127 3.58 -8.07 7.44
CA THR A 127 2.52 -9.09 7.53
C THR A 127 3.00 -10.39 8.19
N GLU A 128 4.29 -10.53 8.52
CA GLU A 128 4.84 -11.79 9.05
C GLU A 128 4.24 -12.20 10.41
N SER A 129 3.67 -11.26 11.17
CA SER A 129 2.98 -11.56 12.44
C SER A 129 1.70 -12.39 12.23
N ASN A 130 1.14 -12.40 11.00
CA ASN A 130 -0.09 -13.11 10.68
C ASN A 130 0.08 -13.94 9.40
N ALA A 131 0.11 -15.27 9.55
CA ALA A 131 0.31 -16.19 8.44
C ALA A 131 -0.76 -16.11 7.35
N ASN A 132 -2.03 -15.84 7.69
CA ASN A 132 -3.12 -15.73 6.72
C ASN A 132 -2.97 -14.45 5.89
N VAL A 133 -2.67 -13.33 6.54
CA VAL A 133 -2.43 -12.04 5.88
C VAL A 133 -1.18 -12.10 5.02
N PHE A 134 -0.09 -12.66 5.53
CA PHE A 134 1.13 -12.90 4.78
C PHE A 134 0.87 -13.74 3.52
N ARG A 135 0.20 -14.89 3.68
CA ARG A 135 -0.16 -15.78 2.57
C ARG A 135 -0.96 -15.05 1.49
N PHE A 136 -2.01 -14.33 1.89
CA PHE A 136 -2.84 -13.58 0.95
C PHE A 136 -2.03 -12.52 0.22
N THR A 137 -1.29 -11.70 0.96
CA THR A 137 -0.50 -10.57 0.44
C THR A 137 0.56 -11.07 -0.54
N LEU A 138 1.34 -12.08 -0.16
CA LEU A 138 2.34 -12.71 -1.03
C LEU A 138 1.68 -13.27 -2.30
N SER A 139 0.59 -14.02 -2.17
CA SER A 139 -0.10 -14.63 -3.32
C SER A 139 -0.64 -13.57 -4.28
N LYS A 140 -1.21 -12.48 -3.75
CA LYS A 140 -1.76 -11.37 -4.54
C LYS A 140 -0.67 -10.62 -5.28
N VAL A 141 0.39 -10.23 -4.59
CA VAL A 141 1.55 -9.55 -5.18
C VAL A 141 2.20 -10.45 -6.24
N PHE A 142 2.39 -11.73 -5.93
CA PHE A 142 2.97 -12.70 -6.86
C PHE A 142 2.15 -12.83 -8.14
N ALA A 143 0.82 -12.92 -8.03
CA ALA A 143 -0.08 -12.98 -9.18
C ALA A 143 0.00 -11.73 -10.06
N ILE A 144 0.09 -10.54 -9.46
CA ILE A 144 0.24 -9.27 -10.20
C ILE A 144 1.54 -9.28 -11.01
N TYR A 145 2.66 -9.68 -10.39
CA TYR A 145 3.96 -9.71 -11.08
C TYR A 145 4.10 -10.86 -12.07
N SER A 146 3.40 -11.98 -11.87
CA SER A 146 3.39 -13.08 -12.85
C SER A 146 2.64 -12.72 -14.13
N ALA A 147 1.60 -11.88 -14.02
CA ALA A 147 0.78 -11.46 -15.15
C ALA A 147 1.42 -10.33 -15.98
N GLY A 148 2.38 -9.59 -15.43
CA GLY A 148 3.03 -8.49 -16.14
C GLY A 148 4.09 -8.95 -17.13
N ASN A 149 4.24 -8.21 -18.23
CA ASN A 149 5.13 -8.55 -19.34
C ASN A 149 6.37 -7.63 -19.46
N THR A 150 6.69 -6.86 -18.41
CA THR A 150 7.89 -6.00 -18.44
C THR A 150 9.08 -6.71 -17.80
N GLN A 151 10.29 -6.35 -18.22
CA GLN A 151 11.51 -6.92 -17.62
C GLN A 151 11.59 -6.65 -16.11
N ALA A 152 11.13 -5.47 -15.66
CA ALA A 152 11.05 -5.16 -14.24
C ALA A 152 10.12 -6.13 -13.49
N TYR A 153 8.98 -6.47 -14.08
CA TYR A 153 8.04 -7.43 -13.49
C TYR A 153 8.62 -8.84 -13.46
N ASN A 154 9.26 -9.29 -14.54
CA ASN A 154 9.97 -10.58 -14.57
C ASN A 154 11.03 -10.66 -13.46
N ASN A 155 11.83 -9.61 -13.29
CA ASN A 155 12.85 -9.55 -12.25
C ASN A 155 12.27 -9.62 -10.82
N VAL A 156 11.11 -8.99 -10.60
CA VAL A 156 10.41 -9.03 -9.30
C VAL A 156 9.76 -10.40 -9.08
N TYR A 157 9.13 -10.97 -10.10
CA TYR A 157 8.54 -12.31 -10.07
C TYR A 157 9.57 -13.37 -9.70
N VAL A 158 10.73 -13.38 -10.37
CA VAL A 158 11.84 -14.29 -10.08
C VAL A 158 12.33 -14.12 -8.64
N PHE A 159 12.49 -12.87 -8.20
CA PHE A 159 12.91 -12.56 -6.83
C PHE A 159 11.93 -13.10 -5.79
N LEU A 160 10.62 -12.88 -5.96
CA LEU A 160 9.59 -13.38 -5.03
C LEU A 160 9.55 -14.91 -5.00
N ALA A 161 9.64 -15.56 -6.17
CA ALA A 161 9.67 -17.01 -6.27
C ALA A 161 10.88 -17.60 -5.52
N GLN A 162 12.08 -17.07 -5.76
CA GLN A 162 13.29 -17.52 -5.09
C GLN A 162 13.24 -17.27 -3.59
N LYS A 163 12.86 -16.06 -3.17
CA LYS A 163 12.92 -15.64 -1.77
C LYS A 163 11.90 -16.35 -0.90
N TYR A 164 10.66 -16.54 -1.38
CA TYR A 164 9.56 -17.01 -0.54
C TYR A 164 9.10 -18.43 -0.87
N TYR A 165 8.97 -18.78 -2.15
CA TYR A 165 8.45 -20.09 -2.55
C TYR A 165 9.54 -21.17 -2.50
N LEU A 166 10.72 -20.91 -3.07
CA LEU A 166 11.80 -21.89 -3.13
C LEU A 166 12.54 -22.07 -1.80
N ASN A 167 12.49 -21.08 -0.91
CA ASN A 167 13.10 -21.12 0.43
C ASN A 167 12.13 -21.61 1.53
N ASN A 168 11.05 -22.33 1.17
CA ASN A 168 10.08 -22.89 2.11
C ASN A 168 9.36 -21.88 3.02
N ARG A 169 9.29 -20.59 2.64
CA ARG A 169 8.47 -19.59 3.36
C ARG A 169 7.01 -19.58 2.93
N ALA A 170 6.63 -20.44 1.97
CA ALA A 170 5.26 -20.65 1.53
C ALA A 170 4.80 -22.10 1.81
N PRO A 171 4.63 -22.50 3.09
CA PRO A 171 4.31 -23.89 3.46
C PRO A 171 2.94 -24.39 2.96
N TRP A 172 2.06 -23.48 2.56
CA TRP A 172 0.75 -23.82 1.99
C TRP A 172 0.81 -24.30 0.53
N VAL A 173 2.00 -24.26 -0.08
CA VAL A 173 2.21 -24.62 -1.48
C VAL A 173 2.71 -26.05 -1.57
N ASN A 174 2.11 -26.84 -2.45
CA ASN A 174 2.51 -28.23 -2.63
C ASN A 174 3.77 -28.36 -3.51
N GLN A 175 4.42 -29.52 -3.43
CA GLN A 175 5.65 -29.77 -4.17
C GLN A 175 5.45 -29.72 -5.70
N GLN A 176 4.28 -30.13 -6.20
CA GLN A 176 3.97 -30.08 -7.63
C GLN A 176 3.98 -28.64 -8.17
N TYR A 177 3.39 -27.70 -7.44
CA TYR A 177 3.42 -26.29 -7.78
C TYR A 177 4.84 -25.72 -7.75
N ILE A 178 5.66 -26.11 -6.76
CA ILE A 178 7.06 -25.70 -6.69
C ILE A 178 7.85 -26.19 -7.92
N LEU A 179 7.57 -27.40 -8.42
CA LEU A 179 8.20 -27.91 -9.64
C LEU A 179 7.79 -27.10 -10.87
N GLN A 180 6.49 -26.85 -11.06
CA GLN A 180 5.98 -26.01 -12.16
C GLN A 180 6.55 -24.59 -12.10
N LEU A 181 6.68 -24.04 -10.89
CA LEU A 181 7.27 -22.74 -10.67
C LEU A 181 8.75 -22.72 -11.11
N LYS A 182 9.53 -23.76 -10.76
CA LYS A 182 10.93 -23.86 -11.21
C LYS A 182 11.04 -23.89 -12.73
N GLU A 183 10.20 -24.67 -13.42
CA GLU A 183 10.15 -24.71 -14.88
C GLU A 183 9.83 -23.32 -15.48
N SER A 184 8.82 -22.64 -14.92
CA SER A 184 8.42 -21.29 -15.35
C SER A 184 9.54 -20.26 -15.17
N LEU A 185 10.36 -20.40 -14.13
CA LEU A 185 11.51 -19.53 -13.88
C LEU A 185 12.63 -19.75 -14.90
N GLU A 186 12.88 -20.99 -15.32
CA GLU A 186 13.89 -21.29 -16.33
C GLU A 186 13.50 -20.72 -17.70
N GLN A 187 12.21 -20.79 -18.07
CA GLN A 187 11.70 -20.16 -19.30
C GLN A 187 11.91 -18.64 -19.28
N LYS A 188 11.52 -17.96 -18.20
CA LYS A 188 11.69 -16.50 -18.08
C LYS A 188 13.16 -16.04 -18.06
N LYS A 189 14.09 -16.90 -17.63
CA LYS A 189 15.53 -16.61 -17.73
C LYS A 189 16.03 -16.67 -19.18
N GLN A 190 15.50 -17.59 -19.97
CA GLN A 190 15.84 -17.73 -21.39
C GLN A 190 15.28 -16.56 -22.21
N ASP A 191 14.06 -16.10 -21.90
CA ASP A 191 13.43 -14.97 -22.60
C ASP A 191 14.04 -13.60 -22.24
N GLY A 192 14.71 -13.51 -21.09
CA GLY A 192 15.32 -12.29 -20.56
C GLY A 192 16.82 -12.14 -20.80
N SER A 193 17.44 -13.10 -21.50
CA SER A 193 18.86 -13.12 -21.86
C SER A 193 19.07 -12.83 -23.34
#